data_AF-A0A239PNC4-F1
#
_entry.id   AF-A0A239PNC4-F1
#
_cell.length_a   1.000
_cell.length_b   1.000
_cell.length_c   1.000
_cell.angle_alpha   90.00
_cell.angle_beta   90.00
_cell.angle_gamma   90.00
#
_symmetry.space_group_name_H-M   'P 1'
#
loop_
_entity.id
_entity.type
_entity.pdbx_description
1 polymer ?
#
loop_
_entity_poly.entity_id
_entity_poly.type
_entity_poly.pdbx_seq_one_letter_code
_entity_poly.pdbx_strand_id
1 'polypeptide(L)'
;MVNPMRGEVEVVIDGQSHVARLTLGALAELEGWLGASSLMQIAARFEAGEFSSRDVLAVLVAGLRGGGWRGDADDLLTADIAGGPVVAGRLAAELLARAFRMPS
;
A
#
# COMPACT_ATOMS: atom_id res chain seq x y z
N MET A 1 -15.48 7.48 -3.12
CA MET A 1 -14.94 7.82 -4.46
C MET A 1 -13.47 8.11 -4.30
N VAL A 2 -12.59 7.43 -5.05
CA VAL A 2 -11.13 7.58 -4.99
C VAL A 2 -10.70 8.87 -5.70
N ASN A 3 -9.81 9.64 -5.10
CA ASN A 3 -9.20 10.83 -5.69
C ASN A 3 -7.71 10.61 -6.02
N PRO A 4 -7.37 10.37 -7.29
CA PRO A 4 -5.98 10.16 -7.72
C PRO A 4 -5.02 11.31 -7.42
N MET A 5 -5.53 12.55 -7.37
CA MET A 5 -4.72 13.74 -7.07
C MET A 5 -4.29 13.78 -5.60
N ARG A 6 -4.97 13.03 -4.71
CA ARG A 6 -4.59 12.84 -3.30
C ARG A 6 -3.72 11.60 -3.08
N GLY A 7 -3.35 10.90 -4.15
CA GLY A 7 -2.61 9.65 -4.08
C GLY A 7 -3.43 8.46 -3.57
N GLU A 8 -4.77 8.53 -3.66
CA GLU A 8 -5.65 7.44 -3.25
C GLU A 8 -5.71 6.34 -4.31
N VAL A 9 -5.83 5.07 -3.91
CA VAL A 9 -5.98 3.89 -4.78
C VAL A 9 -7.17 3.08 -4.27
N GLU A 10 -7.96 2.50 -5.18
CA GLU A 10 -9.04 1.58 -4.81
C GLU A 10 -8.47 0.18 -4.54
N VAL A 11 -8.85 -0.42 -3.43
CA VAL A 11 -8.55 -1.82 -3.11
C VAL A 11 -9.86 -2.51 -2.77
N VAL A 12 -10.16 -3.63 -3.43
CA VAL A 12 -11.37 -4.41 -3.15
C VAL A 12 -10.99 -5.62 -2.30
N ILE A 13 -11.58 -5.72 -1.12
CA ILE A 13 -11.31 -6.75 -0.11
C ILE A 13 -12.64 -7.43 0.20
N ASP A 14 -12.73 -8.74 0.04
CA ASP A 14 -13.96 -9.53 0.25
C ASP A 14 -15.19 -8.94 -0.47
N GLY A 15 -14.97 -8.40 -1.68
CA GLY A 15 -16.00 -7.74 -2.49
C GLY A 15 -16.39 -6.33 -2.04
N GLN A 16 -15.75 -5.77 -1.01
CA GLN A 16 -15.97 -4.41 -0.53
C GLN A 16 -14.87 -3.46 -1.02
N SER A 17 -15.26 -2.32 -1.63
CA SER A 17 -14.31 -1.28 -2.04
C SER A 17 -13.81 -0.47 -0.84
N HIS A 18 -12.49 -0.41 -0.70
CA HIS A 18 -11.78 0.43 0.25
C HIS A 18 -10.91 1.46 -0.49
N VAL A 19 -10.67 2.59 0.17
CA VAL A 19 -9.71 3.58 -0.27
C VAL A 19 -8.40 3.33 0.47
N ALA A 20 -7.30 3.23 -0.25
CA ALA A 20 -5.96 3.18 0.30
C ALA A 20 -5.19 4.45 -0.08
N ARG A 21 -4.39 5.00 0.84
CA ARG A 21 -3.53 6.15 0.60
C ARG A 21 -2.36 6.14 1.59
N LEU A 22 -1.14 6.34 1.11
CA LEU A 22 0.03 6.50 1.96
C LEU A 22 0.11 7.93 2.49
N THR A 23 -0.39 8.15 3.71
CA THR A 23 -0.17 9.40 4.46
C THR A 23 1.23 9.40 5.07
N LEU A 24 1.69 10.55 5.58
CA LEU A 24 2.98 10.62 6.28
C LEU A 24 3.04 9.66 7.47
N GLY A 25 1.95 9.51 8.23
CA GLY A 25 1.85 8.52 9.31
C GLY A 25 1.94 7.07 8.81
N ALA A 26 1.25 6.75 7.71
CA ALA A 26 1.31 5.42 7.10
C ALA A 26 2.72 5.10 6.56
N LEU A 27 3.41 6.09 6.00
CA LEU A 27 4.80 5.96 5.54
C LEU A 27 5.75 5.70 6.72
N ALA A 28 5.57 6.41 7.85
CA ALA A 28 6.37 6.19 9.06
C ALA A 28 6.14 4.80 9.67
N GLU A 29 4.90 4.30 9.69
CA GLU A 29 4.59 2.92 10.09
C GLU A 29 5.28 1.90 9.16
N LEU A 30 5.24 2.16 7.85
CA LEU A 30 5.82 1.29 6.84
C LEU A 30 7.36 1.19 6.95
N GLU A 31 8.06 2.31 7.20
CA GLU A 31 9.51 2.29 7.46
C GLU A 31 9.86 1.38 8.65
N GLY A 32 9.07 1.48 9.73
CA GLY A 32 9.23 0.62 10.90
C GLY A 32 9.00 -0.86 10.60
N TRP A 33 8.00 -1.20 9.79
CA TRP A 33 7.69 -2.60 9.44
C TRP A 33 8.67 -3.23 8.46
N LEU A 34 9.16 -2.44 7.49
CA LEU A 34 10.07 -2.92 6.47
C LEU A 34 11.54 -2.84 6.89
N GLY A 35 11.84 -2.25 8.04
CA GLY A 35 13.20 -2.06 8.54
C GLY A 35 14.07 -1.23 7.60
N ALA A 36 13.45 -0.40 6.77
CA ALA A 36 14.14 0.42 5.79
C ALA A 36 14.66 1.70 6.44
N SER A 37 15.87 2.11 6.10
CA SER A 37 16.43 3.37 6.60
C SER A 37 15.89 4.60 5.90
N SER A 38 15.14 4.42 4.79
CA SER A 38 14.43 5.50 4.12
C SER A 38 13.32 4.99 3.21
N LEU A 39 12.31 5.85 3.02
CA LEU A 39 11.28 5.70 2.00
C LEU A 39 11.80 5.46 0.57
N MET A 40 12.94 6.06 0.19
CA MET A 40 13.54 5.83 -1.13
C MET A 40 14.01 4.37 -1.30
N GLN A 41 14.51 3.72 -0.24
CA GLN A 41 14.90 2.30 -0.33
C GLN A 41 13.68 1.41 -0.54
N ILE A 42 12.54 1.74 0.08
CA ILE A 42 11.28 1.03 -0.11
C ILE A 42 10.83 1.17 -1.57
N ALA A 43 10.81 2.39 -2.11
CA ALA A 43 10.43 2.64 -3.50
C ALA A 43 11.34 1.87 -4.48
N ALA A 44 12.65 1.95 -4.31
CA ALA A 44 13.62 1.28 -5.18
C ALA A 44 13.46 -0.25 -5.19
N ARG A 45 13.20 -0.88 -4.04
CA ARG A 45 12.94 -2.34 -3.96
C ARG A 45 11.69 -2.74 -4.74
N PHE A 46 10.63 -1.93 -4.66
CA PHE A 46 9.40 -2.19 -5.41
C PHE A 46 9.58 -2.01 -6.91
N GLU A 47 10.33 -0.99 -7.35
CA GLU A 47 10.67 -0.77 -8.75
C GLU A 47 11.56 -1.89 -9.32
N ALA A 48 12.49 -2.42 -8.52
CA ALA A 48 13.36 -3.53 -8.90
C ALA A 48 12.64 -4.89 -8.91
N GLY A 49 11.39 -4.98 -8.46
CA GLY A 49 10.69 -6.25 -8.28
C GLY A 49 11.22 -7.10 -7.12
N GLU A 50 12.05 -6.53 -6.25
CA GLU A 50 12.66 -7.19 -5.08
C GLU A 50 11.76 -7.06 -3.84
N PHE A 51 10.48 -7.36 -4.01
CA PHE A 51 9.49 -7.33 -2.95
C PHE A 51 8.91 -8.72 -2.68
N SER A 52 8.73 -9.02 -1.41
CA SER A 52 8.04 -10.23 -0.94
C SER A 52 6.53 -9.99 -0.83
N SER A 53 5.77 -11.08 -0.69
CA SER A 53 4.34 -10.98 -0.34
C SER A 53 4.11 -10.23 0.97
N ARG A 54 5.05 -10.32 1.92
CA ARG A 54 5.01 -9.58 3.19
C ARG A 54 5.16 -8.08 2.97
N ASP A 55 6.03 -7.67 2.04
CA ASP A 55 6.22 -6.25 1.71
C ASP A 55 4.95 -5.69 1.06
N VAL A 56 4.32 -6.45 0.15
CA VAL A 56 3.04 -6.08 -0.47
C VAL A 56 1.95 -5.89 0.58
N LEU A 57 1.80 -6.86 1.49
CA LEU A 57 0.83 -6.77 2.58
C LEU A 57 1.10 -5.55 3.47
N ALA A 58 2.35 -5.29 3.84
CA ALA A 58 2.72 -4.14 4.66
C ALA A 58 2.31 -2.81 3.98
N VAL A 59 2.58 -2.65 2.69
CA VAL A 59 2.18 -1.46 1.92
C VAL A 59 0.67 -1.31 1.86
N LEU A 60 -0.06 -2.40 1.61
CA LEU A 60 -1.52 -2.37 1.54
C LEU A 60 -2.15 -2.04 2.90
N VAL A 61 -1.71 -2.65 3.99
CA VAL A 61 -2.18 -2.34 5.35
C VAL A 61 -1.94 -0.86 5.66
N ALA A 62 -0.72 -0.36 5.43
CA ALA A 62 -0.39 1.04 5.66
C ALA A 62 -1.26 1.98 4.81
N GLY A 63 -1.43 1.66 3.53
CA GLY A 63 -2.29 2.42 2.61
C GLY A 63 -3.75 2.43 3.06
N LEU A 64 -4.33 1.28 3.36
CA LEU A 64 -5.72 1.15 3.81
C LEU A 64 -5.97 1.94 5.10
N ARG A 65 -5.05 1.86 6.08
CA ARG A 65 -5.13 2.66 7.30
C ARG A 65 -5.08 4.16 7.01
N GLY A 66 -4.19 4.59 6.11
CA GLY A 66 -4.13 6.00 5.68
C GLY A 66 -5.37 6.47 4.89
N GLY A 67 -6.18 5.53 4.37
CA GLY A 67 -7.50 5.77 3.77
C GLY A 67 -8.69 5.62 4.74
N GLY A 68 -8.43 5.28 6.01
CA GLY A 68 -9.44 5.21 7.07
C GLY A 68 -9.94 3.80 7.40
N TRP A 69 -9.36 2.76 6.81
CA TRP A 69 -9.62 1.37 7.22
C TRP A 69 -9.07 1.12 8.63
N ARG A 70 -9.79 0.32 9.43
CA ARG A 70 -9.50 0.10 10.86
C ARG A 70 -9.02 -1.31 11.19
N GLY A 71 -8.78 -2.15 10.18
CA GLY A 71 -8.26 -3.50 10.36
C GLY A 71 -6.76 -3.55 10.60
N ASP A 72 -6.25 -4.77 10.70
CA ASP A 72 -4.84 -5.09 10.86
C ASP A 72 -4.29 -6.01 9.77
N ALA A 73 -3.01 -6.39 9.92
CA ALA A 73 -2.38 -7.26 8.94
C ALA A 73 -2.98 -8.66 8.93
N ASP A 74 -3.49 -9.13 10.08
CA ASP A 74 -4.05 -10.48 10.22
C ASP A 74 -5.40 -10.58 9.50
N ASP A 75 -6.20 -9.52 9.52
CA ASP A 75 -7.43 -9.42 8.71
C ASP A 75 -7.12 -9.67 7.22
N LEU A 76 -6.07 -9.02 6.70
CA LEU A 76 -5.65 -9.14 5.30
C LEU A 76 -5.03 -10.50 4.94
N LEU A 77 -4.50 -11.25 5.91
CA LEU A 77 -3.97 -12.60 5.66
C LEU A 77 -5.07 -13.61 5.31
N THR A 78 -6.29 -13.35 5.76
CA THR A 78 -7.45 -14.22 5.54
C THR A 78 -8.42 -13.70 4.49
N ALA A 79 -8.27 -12.44 4.07
CA ALA A 79 -9.17 -11.78 3.14
C ALA A 79 -8.82 -12.04 1.67
N ASP A 80 -9.82 -12.00 0.80
CA ASP A 80 -9.64 -12.06 -0.65
C ASP A 80 -9.46 -10.66 -1.24
N ILE A 81 -8.29 -10.40 -1.82
CA ILE A 81 -8.06 -9.18 -2.59
C ILE A 81 -8.51 -9.46 -4.03
N ALA A 82 -9.45 -8.66 -4.54
CA ALA A 82 -9.97 -8.85 -5.89
C ALA A 82 -8.83 -8.83 -6.93
N GLY A 83 -8.79 -9.86 -7.78
CA GLY A 83 -7.74 -10.04 -8.78
C GLY A 83 -6.47 -10.73 -8.26
N GLY A 84 -6.45 -11.14 -6.99
CA GLY A 84 -5.42 -11.99 -6.40
C GLY A 84 -4.06 -11.31 -6.18
N PRO A 85 -3.00 -12.10 -5.92
CA PRO A 85 -1.71 -11.59 -5.44
C PRO A 85 -0.99 -10.69 -6.46
N VAL A 86 -1.19 -10.93 -7.76
CA VAL A 86 -0.60 -10.10 -8.82
C VAL A 86 -1.20 -8.69 -8.80
N VAL A 87 -2.52 -8.59 -8.64
CA VAL A 87 -3.21 -7.28 -8.52
C VAL A 87 -2.83 -6.60 -7.22
N ALA A 88 -2.75 -7.34 -6.11
CA ALA A 88 -2.28 -6.81 -4.82
C ALA A 88 -0.90 -6.15 -4.94
N GLY A 89 0.06 -6.82 -5.59
CA GLY A 89 1.39 -6.27 -5.86
C GLY A 89 1.35 -5.00 -6.71
N ARG A 90 0.51 -4.99 -7.76
CA ARG A 90 0.33 -3.79 -8.60
C ARG A 90 -0.27 -2.62 -7.82
N LEU A 91 -1.27 -2.85 -6.97
CA LEU A 91 -1.89 -1.82 -6.14
C LEU A 91 -0.89 -1.24 -5.12
N ALA A 92 -0.05 -2.09 -4.53
CA ALA A 92 1.02 -1.66 -3.64
C ALA A 92 2.06 -0.79 -4.36
N ALA A 93 2.54 -1.22 -5.54
CA ALA A 93 3.45 -0.44 -6.36
C ALA A 93 2.83 0.90 -6.78
N GLU A 94 1.53 0.89 -7.12
CA GLU A 94 0.80 2.10 -7.47
C GLU A 94 0.73 3.07 -6.27
N LEU A 95 0.38 2.61 -5.07
CA LEU A 95 0.35 3.44 -3.86
C LEU A 95 1.69 4.15 -3.63
N LEU A 96 2.81 3.43 -3.72
CA LEU A 96 4.15 4.00 -3.58
C LEU A 96 4.42 5.04 -4.67
N ALA A 97 4.17 4.70 -5.94
CA ALA A 97 4.35 5.62 -7.05
C ALA A 97 3.52 6.91 -6.86
N ARG A 98 2.28 6.80 -6.35
CA ARG A 98 1.44 7.98 -6.08
C ARG A 98 1.96 8.82 -4.91
N ALA A 99 2.53 8.19 -3.88
CA ALA A 99 3.08 8.87 -2.70
C ALA A 99 4.36 9.66 -2.99
N PHE A 100 5.19 9.16 -3.91
CA PHE A 100 6.47 9.79 -4.28
C PHE A 100 6.40 10.69 -5.52
N ARG A 101 5.23 10.84 -6.16
CA ARG A 101 5.06 11.85 -7.21
C ARG A 101 5.31 13.24 -6.63
N MET A 102 6.46 13.82 -6.95
CA MET A 102 6.71 15.23 -6.70
C MET A 102 5.66 16.06 -7.46
N PRO A 103 5.01 17.05 -6.82
CA PRO A 103 4.21 18.01 -7.57
C PRO A 103 5.16 18.78 -8.49
N SER A 104 5.00 18.58 -9.80
CA SER A 104 5.63 19.37 -10.85
C SER A 104 5.03 20.76 -10.92
#